data_AF-A0A8J3IYL8-F1
#
_entry.id   AF-A0A8J3IYL8-F1
#
_cell.length_a   1.000
_cell.length_b   1.000
_cell.length_c   1.000
_cell.angle_alpha   90.00
_cell.angle_beta   90.00
_cell.angle_gamma   90.00
#
_symmetry.space_group_name_H-M   'P 1'
#
loop_
_entity.id
_entity.type
_entity.pdbx_description
1 polymer ?
#
loop_
_entity_poly.entity_id
_entity_poly.type
_entity_poly.pdbx_seq_one_letter_code
_entity_poly.pdbx_strand_id
1 'polypeptide(L)' 'MNVEIWADIACPWCYIGKRRFEAALAEFEHRGQVNVTWRSYQLDPDAPRTSKKTLNEVLAEKHGMSITRAVALP' A
#
# COMPACT_ATOMS: atom_id res chain seq x y z
N MET A 1 13.89 1.19 -20.11
CA MET A 1 12.65 1.85 -19.66
C MET A 1 12.72 2.01 -18.15
N ASN A 2 12.37 3.19 -17.62
CA ASN A 2 12.34 3.42 -16.18
C ASN A 2 10.91 3.31 -15.67
N VAL A 3 10.70 2.55 -14.60
CA VAL A 3 9.41 2.41 -13.90
C VAL A 3 9.59 2.90 -12.48
N GLU A 4 8.86 3.95 -12.13
CA GLU A 4 8.85 4.49 -10.77
C GLU A 4 7.57 4.06 -10.05
N ILE A 5 7.71 3.50 -8.85
CA ILE A 5 6.58 2.97 -8.06
C ILE A 5 6.53 3.72 -6.74
N TRP A 6 5.48 4.51 -6.54
CA TRP A 6 5.17 5.16 -5.27
C TRP A 6 4.36 4.21 -4.40
N ALA A 7 4.83 4.00 -3.18
CA ALA A 7 4.17 3.11 -2.24
C ALA A 7 4.25 3.62 -0.81
N ASP A 8 3.19 3.36 -0.06
CA ASP A 8 3.16 3.47 1.39
C ASP A 8 3.12 2.07 2.00
N ILE A 9 3.84 1.89 3.11
CA ILE A 9 3.86 0.66 3.90
C ILE A 9 2.50 0.36 4.53
N ALA A 10 1.72 1.39 4.88
CA ALA A 10 0.38 1.21 5.44
C ALA A 10 -0.68 0.78 4.40
N CYS A 11 -0.34 0.77 3.11
CA CYS A 11 -1.29 0.49 2.03
C CYS A 11 -1.33 -1.01 1.67
N PRO A 12 -2.43 -1.74 1.96
CA PRO A 12 -2.54 -3.14 1.57
C PRO A 12 -2.48 -3.33 0.04
N TRP A 13 -3.02 -2.38 -0.72
CA TRP A 13 -2.99 -2.42 -2.18
C TRP A 13 -1.61 -2.20 -2.77
N CYS A 14 -0.74 -1.41 -2.13
CA CYS A 14 0.65 -1.28 -2.56
C CYS A 14 1.38 -2.62 -2.44
N TYR A 15 1.10 -3.40 -1.39
CA TYR A 15 1.69 -4.73 -1.23
C TYR A 15 1.18 -5.73 -2.29
N ILE A 16 -0.15 -5.77 -2.51
CA ILE A 16 -0.76 -6.61 -3.55
C ILE A 16 -0.23 -6.21 -4.93
N GLY A 17 -0.18 -4.91 -5.22
CA GLY A 17 0.33 -4.33 -6.46
C GLY A 17 1.78 -4.69 -6.70
N LYS A 18 2.64 -4.61 -5.67
CA LYS A 18 4.03 -5.06 -5.74
C LYS A 18 4.12 -6.52 -6.19
N ARG A 19 3.36 -7.42 -5.58
CA ARG A 19 3.39 -8.86 -5.95
C ARG A 19 2.91 -9.11 -7.37
N ARG A 20 1.85 -8.43 -7.78
CA ARG A 20 1.33 -8.51 -9.16
C ARG A 20 2.34 -7.98 -10.18
N PHE A 21 2.96 -6.83 -9.88
CA PHE A 21 3.97 -6.22 -10.73
C PHE A 21 5.21 -7.12 -10.86
N GLU A 22 5.71 -7.65 -9.74
CA GLU A 22 6.86 -8.57 -9.75
C GLU A 22 6.59 -9.84 -10.56
N ALA A 23 5.39 -10.41 -10.45
CA ALA A 23 4.97 -11.55 -11.27
C ALA A 23 4.94 -11.21 -12.77
N ALA A 24 4.30 -10.10 -13.13
CA ALA A 24 4.25 -9.64 -14.53
C ALA A 24 5.63 -9.32 -15.10
N LEU A 25 6.51 -8.69 -14.31
CA LEU A 25 7.87 -8.37 -14.73
C LEU A 25 8.74 -9.64 -14.91
N ALA A 26 8.48 -10.69 -14.14
CA ALA A 26 9.19 -11.96 -14.30
C ALA A 26 8.87 -12.64 -15.64
N GLU A 27 7.64 -12.48 -16.13
CA GLU A 27 7.16 -13.02 -17.42
C GLU A 27 7.46 -12.09 -18.62
N PHE A 28 7.90 -10.86 -18.37
CA PHE A 28 8.17 -9.89 -19.42
C PHE A 28 9.49 -10.16 -20.15
N GLU A 29 9.42 -10.38 -21.47
CA GLU A 29 10.57 -10.74 -22.32
C GLU A 29 11.76 -9.76 -22.17
N HIS A 30 11.48 -8.47 -22.07
CA HIS A 30 12.51 -7.43 -21.96
C HIS A 30 12.78 -6.96 -20.52
N ARG A 31 12.51 -7.79 -19.51
CA ARG A 31 12.70 -7.42 -18.08
C ARG A 31 14.09 -6.84 -17.77
N GLY A 32 15.14 -7.30 -18.46
CA GLY A 32 16.51 -6.80 -18.28
C GLY A 32 16.72 -5.34 -18.73
N GLN A 33 15.75 -4.76 -19.45
CA GLN A 33 15.76 -3.37 -19.88
C GLN A 33 14.90 -2.47 -18.97
N VAL A 34 14.29 -3.03 -17.92
CA VAL A 34 13.42 -2.30 -16.99
C VAL A 34 14.20 -1.94 -15.74
N ASN A 35 14.36 -0.64 -15.48
CA ASN A 35 14.93 -0.14 -14.23
C ASN A 35 13.78 0.28 -13.30
N VAL A 36 13.64 -0.41 -12.17
CA VAL A 36 12.58 -0.12 -11.19
C VAL A 36 13.13 0.75 -10.06
N THR A 37 12.49 1.88 -9.79
CA THR A 37 12.80 2.74 -8.64
C THR A 37 11.59 2.86 -7.73
N TRP A 38 11.78 2.53 -6.45
CA TRP A 38 10.76 2.72 -5.43
C TRP A 38 10.82 4.14 -4.85
N ARG A 39 9.66 4.76 -4.71
CA ARG A 39 9.49 6.11 -4.17
C ARG A 39 8.59 6.07 -2.94
N SER A 40 8.94 6.85 -1.93
CA SER A 40 8.14 6.99 -0.72
C SER A 40 6.81 7.68 -1.03
N TYR A 41 5.75 7.22 -0.39
CA TYR A 41 4.47 7.89 -0.34
C TYR A 41 3.89 7.77 1.07
N GLN A 42 3.11 8.76 1.49
CA GLN A 42 2.38 8.73 2.76
C GLN A 42 0.89 8.93 2.46
N LEU A 43 0.07 7.91 2.73
CA LEU A 43 -1.39 7.95 2.65
C LEU A 43 -1.96 8.97 3.63
N ASP A 44 -1.27 9.14 4.75
CA ASP A 44 -1.63 10.08 5.81
C ASP A 44 -0.34 10.72 6.37
N PRO A 45 0.12 11.83 5.79
CA PRO A 45 1.32 12.53 6.24
C PRO A 45 1.22 13.07 7.67
N ASP A 46 0.00 13.33 8.14
CA ASP A 46 -0.30 13.91 9.45
C ASP A 46 -0.59 12.82 10.52
N ALA A 47 -0.50 11.54 10.15
CA ALA A 47 -0.70 10.44 11.08
C ALA A 47 0.26 10.54 12.27
N PRO A 48 -0.21 10.27 13.50
CA PRO A 48 0.64 10.32 14.68
C PRO A 48 1.71 9.21 14.59
N ARG A 49 2.92 9.51 15.05
CA ARG A 49 4.04 8.55 15.07
C ARG A 49 3.76 7.31 15.91
N THR A 50 2.91 7.44 16.93
CA THR A 50 2.43 6.35 17.76
C THR A 50 0.95 6.52 18.01
N SER A 51 0.20 5.41 18.01
CA SER A 51 -1.22 5.38 18.31
C SER A 51 -1.51 4.31 19.34
N LYS A 52 -2.42 4.59 20.27
CA LYS A 52 -3.00 3.58 21.17
C LYS A 52 -4.19 2.85 20.53
N LYS A 53 -4.67 3.33 19.37
CA LYS A 53 -5.77 2.75 18.62
C LYS A 53 -5.24 1.67 17.69
N THR A 54 -5.99 0.59 17.56
CA THR A 54 -5.81 -0.46 16.56
C THR A 54 -6.08 0.09 15.15
N LEU A 55 -5.58 -0.60 14.12
CA LEU A 55 -5.83 -0.23 12.73
C LEU A 55 -7.34 -0.14 12.43
N ASN A 56 -8.14 -1.08 12.94
CA ASN A 56 -9.58 -1.10 12.72
C ASN A 56 -10.30 0.08 13.37
N GLU A 57 -9.87 0.53 14.55
CA GLU A 57 -10.40 1.74 15.18
C GLU A 57 -10.06 2.99 14.38
N VAL A 58 -8.82 3.09 13.87
CA VAL A 58 -8.41 4.20 13.00
C VAL A 58 -9.22 4.21 11.70
N LEU A 59 -9.42 3.05 11.08
CA LEU A 59 -10.24 2.93 9.86
C LEU A 59 -11.70 3.26 10.11
N ALA A 60 -12.27 2.79 11.23
CA ALA A 60 -13.64 3.08 11.61
C ALA A 60 -13.87 4.59 11.76
N GLU A 61 -13.00 5.28 12.49
CA GLU A 61 -13.07 6.73 12.68
C GLU A 61 -12.84 7.49 11.37
N LYS A 62 -11.77 7.18 10.64
CA LYS A 62 -11.38 7.89 9.41
C LYS A 62 -12.45 7.80 8.32
N HIS A 63 -13.15 6.68 8.24
CA HIS A 63 -14.16 6.43 7.22
C HIS A 63 -15.60 6.53 7.73
N GLY A 64 -15.82 6.96 8.98
CA GLY A 64 -17.15 7.13 9.56
C GLY A 64 -17.99 5.84 9.57
N MET A 65 -17.35 4.69 9.85
CA MET A 65 -18.00 3.38 9.86
C MET A 65 -17.96 2.73 11.25
N SER A 66 -18.83 1.75 11.50
CA SER A 66 -18.80 1.00 12.75
C SER A 66 -17.53 0.13 12.86
N ILE A 67 -17.07 -0.11 14.09
CA ILE A 67 -15.91 -0.99 14.34
C ILE A 67 -16.15 -2.39 13.79
N THR A 68 -17.37 -2.92 13.91
CA THR A 68 -17.77 -4.22 13.36
C THR A 68 -17.58 -4.27 11.85
N ARG A 69 -17.93 -3.18 11.14
CA ARG A 69 -17.72 -3.08 9.69
C ARG A 69 -16.23 -2.98 9.35
N ALA A 70 -15.45 -2.22 10.10
CA ALA A 70 -14.01 -2.08 9.88
C ALA A 70 -13.27 -3.43 10.05
N VAL A 71 -13.63 -4.21 11.08
CA VAL A 71 -13.06 -5.55 11.31
C VAL A 71 -13.43 -6.54 10.19
N ALA A 72 -14.58 -6.35 9.55
CA ALA A 72 -15.04 -7.20 8.45
C ALA A 72 -14.48 -6.80 7.08
N LEU A 73 -13.63 -5.77 7.00
CA LEU A 73 -12.99 -5.39 5.74
C LEU A 73 -12.04 -6.51 5.29
N PRO A 74 -12.12 -6.93 4.01
CA PRO A 74 -11.29 -7.99 3.46
C PRO A 74 -9.83 -7.57 3.25
#